data_AF-A0A6N8XL06-F1
#
_entry.id   AF-A0A6N8XL06-F1
#
_cell.length_a   1.000
_cell.length_b   1.000
_cell.length_c   1.000
_cell.angle_alpha   90.00
_cell.angle_beta   90.00
_cell.angle_gamma   90.00
#
_symmetry.space_group_name_H-M   'P 1'
#
loop_
_entity.id
_entity.type
_entity.pdbx_description
1 polymer ?
#
loop_
_entity_poly.entity_id
_entity_poly.type
_entity_poly.pdbx_seq_one_letter_code
_entity_poly.pdbx_strand_id
1 'polypeptide(L)'
;MQDAAMTCYPKIRPPLLPTLSTPGMSVAGVDGCKAGWVVVRRNGDGCFEAPFVAKMLDALPPTDFVVIDIPIGLPASGKRDCDQIARNLLGPRRNSVFTGVRRPLLSKKTYEEANAWAKRNGAGISKQLWGITPKIHEVDQWITPERSRTFREGHPELSFFAVAGGPMRFAKKKPGGETERLEALASFIDRATVLRWLDEATAPGVAWDDIIDALALCRTAARVALGCHGQIPCNPPKDARGLPMEMVF
;
A
#
# COMPACT_ATOMS: atom_id res chain seq x y z
N MET A 1 0.41 5.89 29.15
CA MET A 1 -0.31 6.19 27.88
C MET A 1 0.19 5.34 26.69
N GLN A 2 1.03 4.31 26.91
CA GLN A 2 1.52 3.39 25.87
C GLN A 2 0.63 2.14 25.69
N ASP A 3 -0.36 1.91 26.55
CA ASP A 3 -1.08 0.63 26.63
C ASP A 3 -2.36 0.54 25.79
N ALA A 4 -2.91 1.64 25.29
CA ALA A 4 -4.16 1.60 24.51
C ALA A 4 -3.95 1.14 23.05
N ALA A 5 -2.74 1.22 22.51
CA ALA A 5 -2.43 0.70 21.17
C ALA A 5 -2.19 -0.82 21.16
N MET A 6 -2.02 -1.42 22.35
CA MET A 6 -1.67 -2.82 22.55
C MET A 6 -2.88 -3.74 22.82
N THR A 7 -4.11 -3.30 22.62
CA THR A 7 -5.32 -4.14 22.86
C THR A 7 -5.94 -4.75 21.61
N CYS A 8 -5.34 -4.58 20.42
CA CYS A 8 -5.82 -5.15 19.15
C CYS A 8 -4.88 -6.21 18.52
N TYR A 9 -4.39 -7.16 19.34
CA TYR A 9 -3.26 -8.06 19.00
C TYR A 9 -3.44 -9.17 17.93
N PRO A 10 -4.61 -9.73 17.58
CA PRO A 10 -4.61 -10.88 16.66
C PRO A 10 -4.29 -10.50 15.20
N LYS A 11 -4.40 -9.21 14.83
CA LYS A 11 -4.13 -8.71 13.47
C LYS A 11 -2.77 -8.00 13.33
N ILE A 12 -2.04 -7.70 14.41
CA ILE A 12 -0.76 -6.98 14.31
C ILE A 12 0.40 -7.95 14.02
N ARG A 13 0.25 -9.23 14.40
CA ARG A 13 1.13 -10.33 14.00
C ARG A 13 0.34 -11.35 13.19
N PRO A 14 0.11 -11.05 11.90
CA PRO A 14 -0.53 -12.00 11.01
C PRO A 14 0.18 -13.36 11.07
N PRO A 15 -0.53 -14.51 11.04
CA PRO A 15 0.13 -15.80 11.00
C PRO A 15 0.99 -15.90 9.73
N LEU A 16 2.21 -16.39 9.90
CA LEU A 16 3.06 -16.80 8.78
C LEU A 16 2.47 -18.10 8.23
N LEU A 17 1.79 -17.99 7.09
CA LEU A 17 1.36 -19.16 6.35
C LEU A 17 2.53 -19.62 5.46
N PRO A 18 2.95 -20.89 5.53
CA PRO A 18 4.08 -21.40 4.75
C PRO A 18 3.79 -21.35 3.24
N THR A 19 2.50 -21.37 2.85
CA THR A 19 2.04 -21.08 1.49
C THR A 19 0.79 -20.20 1.56
N LEU A 20 0.72 -19.18 0.70
CA LEU A 20 -0.49 -18.37 0.51
C LEU A 20 -1.19 -18.87 -0.75
N SER A 21 -1.95 -19.95 -0.67
CA SER A 21 -2.85 -20.37 -1.76
C SER A 21 -4.18 -19.64 -1.62
N THR A 22 -4.71 -19.11 -2.73
CA THR A 22 -6.04 -18.49 -2.81
C THR A 22 -6.87 -19.19 -3.89
N PRO A 23 -7.18 -20.50 -3.75
CA PRO A 23 -7.82 -21.25 -4.82
C PRO A 23 -9.14 -20.61 -5.24
N GLY A 24 -9.29 -20.38 -6.54
CA GLY A 24 -10.50 -19.76 -7.12
C GLY A 24 -10.63 -18.25 -6.89
N MET A 25 -9.65 -17.59 -6.27
CA MET A 25 -9.65 -16.13 -6.06
C MET A 25 -8.39 -15.49 -6.62
N SER A 26 -8.61 -14.52 -7.50
CA SER A 26 -7.57 -13.65 -8.06
C SER A 26 -7.26 -12.48 -7.14
N VAL A 27 -5.99 -12.15 -7.00
CA VAL A 27 -5.51 -11.06 -6.16
C VAL A 27 -4.49 -10.20 -6.89
N ALA A 28 -4.44 -8.90 -6.57
CA ALA A 28 -3.45 -8.00 -7.14
C ALA A 28 -2.90 -6.99 -6.12
N GLY A 29 -1.65 -6.62 -6.33
CA GLY A 29 -1.01 -5.48 -5.68
C GLY A 29 -0.75 -4.39 -6.69
N VAL A 30 -0.97 -3.15 -6.26
CA VAL A 30 -0.93 -1.97 -7.14
C VAL A 30 -0.10 -0.87 -6.52
N ASP A 31 0.90 -0.39 -7.23
CA ASP A 31 1.73 0.74 -6.80
C ASP A 31 1.77 1.85 -7.86
N GLY A 32 1.90 3.10 -7.43
CA GLY A 32 1.86 4.27 -8.29
C GLY A 32 3.21 4.55 -8.94
N CYS A 33 3.27 4.59 -10.28
CA CYS A 33 4.46 4.99 -11.02
C CYS A 33 4.18 6.20 -11.92
N LYS A 34 5.23 6.74 -12.56
CA LYS A 34 5.07 7.89 -13.47
C LYS A 34 4.22 7.57 -14.70
N ALA A 35 4.19 6.31 -15.13
CA ALA A 35 3.46 5.86 -16.30
C ALA A 35 2.00 5.44 -16.01
N GLY A 36 1.60 5.36 -14.73
CA GLY A 36 0.29 4.88 -14.32
C GLY A 36 0.36 4.13 -12.99
N TRP A 37 -0.07 2.89 -13.01
CA TRP A 37 -0.10 1.97 -11.87
C TRP A 37 0.62 0.68 -12.26
N VAL A 38 1.68 0.33 -11.55
CA VAL A 38 2.33 -0.98 -11.68
C VAL A 38 1.46 -2.00 -10.98
N VAL A 39 1.15 -3.08 -11.68
CA VAL A 39 0.25 -4.13 -11.22
C VAL A 39 0.96 -5.45 -11.23
N VAL A 40 0.94 -6.15 -10.10
CA VAL A 40 1.32 -7.55 -9.99
C VAL A 40 0.07 -8.33 -9.61
N ARG A 41 -0.32 -9.28 -10.46
CA ARG A 41 -1.56 -10.05 -10.30
C ARG A 41 -1.28 -11.54 -10.25
N ARG A 42 -2.02 -12.22 -9.38
CA ARG A 42 -2.05 -13.68 -9.25
C ARG A 42 -3.48 -14.16 -9.48
N ASN A 43 -3.68 -15.07 -10.42
CA ASN A 43 -5.01 -15.58 -10.78
C ASN A 43 -5.52 -16.63 -9.77
N GLY A 44 -6.77 -17.07 -9.93
CA GLY A 44 -7.42 -18.05 -9.05
C GLY A 44 -6.78 -19.45 -9.08
N ASP A 45 -6.00 -19.76 -10.12
CA ASP A 45 -5.22 -21.01 -10.22
C ASP A 45 -3.87 -20.90 -9.49
N GLY A 46 -3.57 -19.72 -8.95
CA GLY A 46 -2.35 -19.43 -8.20
C GLY A 46 -1.15 -19.05 -9.07
N CYS A 47 -1.34 -18.88 -10.38
CA CYS A 47 -0.30 -18.44 -11.31
C CYS A 47 -0.17 -16.92 -11.29
N PHE A 48 1.07 -16.43 -11.37
CA PHE A 48 1.34 -15.01 -11.52
C PHE A 48 1.36 -14.59 -12.99
N GLU A 49 0.80 -13.43 -13.26
CA GLU A 49 0.95 -12.75 -14.54
C GLU A 49 2.21 -11.89 -14.53
N ALA A 50 2.79 -11.66 -15.70
CA ALA A 50 3.89 -10.71 -15.83
C ALA A 50 3.43 -9.31 -15.38
N PRO A 51 4.25 -8.56 -14.62
CA PRO A 51 3.90 -7.22 -14.18
C PRO A 51 3.59 -6.32 -15.37
N PHE A 52 2.57 -5.49 -15.23
CA PHE A 52 2.14 -4.57 -16.28
C PHE A 52 1.79 -3.21 -15.70
N VAL A 53 1.69 -2.21 -16.58
CA VAL A 53 1.28 -0.85 -16.21
C VAL A 53 -0.15 -0.59 -16.69
N ALA A 54 -1.05 -0.34 -15.74
CA ALA A 54 -2.38 0.19 -16.04
C ALA A 54 -2.34 1.72 -16.03
N LYS A 55 -2.80 2.36 -17.11
CA LYS A 55 -2.81 3.83 -17.19
C LYS A 55 -3.75 4.49 -16.15
N MET A 56 -4.87 3.83 -15.88
CA MET A 56 -5.91 4.25 -14.93
C MET A 56 -6.48 3.01 -14.23
N LEU A 57 -7.13 3.19 -13.09
CA LEU A 57 -7.72 2.08 -12.33
C LEU A 57 -8.83 1.32 -13.08
N ASP A 58 -9.57 1.97 -13.97
CA ASP A 58 -10.59 1.30 -14.80
C ASP A 58 -10.00 0.33 -15.83
N ALA A 59 -8.69 0.40 -16.10
CA ALA A 59 -8.00 -0.53 -16.98
C ALA A 59 -7.54 -1.82 -16.27
N LEU A 60 -7.78 -1.94 -14.95
CA LEU A 60 -7.45 -3.14 -14.21
C LEU A 60 -8.38 -4.29 -14.62
N PRO A 61 -7.83 -5.50 -14.89
CA PRO A 61 -8.66 -6.67 -15.12
C PRO A 61 -9.49 -6.99 -13.87
N PRO A 62 -10.69 -7.58 -14.03
CA PRO A 62 -11.47 -8.08 -12.90
C PRO A 62 -10.61 -8.91 -11.95
N THR A 63 -10.59 -8.51 -10.69
CA THR A 63 -9.76 -9.09 -9.64
C THR A 63 -10.54 -9.10 -8.33
N ASP A 64 -10.52 -10.23 -7.62
CA ASP A 64 -11.37 -10.43 -6.44
C ASP A 64 -10.92 -9.58 -5.25
N PHE A 65 -9.60 -9.44 -5.04
CA PHE A 65 -9.04 -8.57 -4.01
C PHE A 65 -7.83 -7.80 -4.53
N VAL A 66 -7.80 -6.50 -4.25
CA VAL A 66 -6.72 -5.60 -4.64
C VAL A 66 -6.23 -4.82 -3.42
N VAL A 67 -4.92 -4.71 -3.28
CA VAL A 67 -4.28 -3.84 -2.30
C VAL A 67 -3.42 -2.82 -3.02
N ILE A 68 -3.63 -1.54 -2.71
CA ILE A 68 -2.98 -0.41 -3.41
C ILE A 68 -2.17 0.46 -2.44
N ASP A 69 -0.99 0.93 -2.85
CA ASP A 69 -0.22 1.91 -2.08
C ASP A 69 -0.65 3.34 -2.41
N ILE A 70 -1.82 3.70 -1.89
CA ILE A 70 -2.31 5.07 -1.95
C ILE A 70 -3.30 5.31 -0.81
N PRO A 71 -3.30 6.50 -0.18
CA PRO A 71 -4.32 6.87 0.78
C PRO A 71 -5.76 6.70 0.28
N ILE A 72 -6.54 5.85 0.95
CA ILE A 72 -7.99 5.70 0.83
C ILE A 72 -8.63 6.19 2.13
N GLY A 73 -9.74 6.92 1.99
CA GLY A 73 -10.40 7.59 3.11
C GLY A 73 -9.62 8.85 3.51
N LEU A 74 -10.22 10.01 3.29
CA LEU A 74 -9.54 11.30 3.46
C LEU A 74 -10.27 12.17 4.49
N PRO A 75 -9.65 12.49 5.63
CA PRO A 75 -10.31 13.31 6.63
C PRO A 75 -10.40 14.77 6.17
N ALA A 76 -11.38 15.50 6.68
CA ALA A 76 -11.50 16.94 6.43
C ALA A 76 -10.41 17.75 7.16
N SER A 77 -10.01 17.29 8.34
CA SER A 77 -9.02 17.92 9.22
C SER A 77 -8.25 16.86 10.02
N GLY A 78 -7.19 17.27 10.71
CA GLY A 78 -6.39 16.35 11.54
C GLY A 78 -5.51 15.39 10.73
N LYS A 79 -5.27 14.21 11.30
CA LYS A 79 -4.44 13.13 10.73
C LYS A 79 -5.23 11.83 10.76
N ARG A 80 -4.84 10.86 9.93
CA ARG A 80 -5.41 9.50 9.98
C ARG A 80 -4.70 8.67 11.04
N ASP A 81 -5.45 7.88 11.80
CA ASP A 81 -4.89 7.00 12.83
C ASP A 81 -4.01 5.91 12.23
N CYS A 82 -4.40 5.37 11.06
CA CYS A 82 -3.61 4.37 10.34
C CYS A 82 -2.20 4.88 10.02
N ASP A 83 -2.05 6.13 9.54
CA ASP A 83 -0.74 6.75 9.28
C ASP A 83 0.14 6.78 10.54
N GLN A 84 -0.45 7.17 11.67
CA GLN A 84 0.31 7.34 12.91
C GLN A 84 0.71 6.00 13.53
N ILE A 85 -0.19 5.01 13.47
CA ILE A 85 0.09 3.64 13.91
C ILE A 85 1.17 3.01 13.02
N ALA A 86 1.07 3.15 11.69
CA ALA A 86 2.04 2.64 10.75
C ALA A 86 3.45 3.18 11.04
N ARG A 87 3.56 4.49 11.28
CA ARG A 87 4.82 5.13 11.66
C ARG A 87 5.42 4.58 12.95
N ASN A 88 4.57 4.29 13.94
CA ASN A 88 5.02 3.73 15.21
C ASN A 88 5.53 2.29 15.03
N LEU A 89 4.81 1.46 14.25
CA LEU A 89 5.23 0.09 13.94
C LEU A 89 6.53 0.04 13.15
N LEU A 90 6.70 0.94 12.18
CA LEU A 90 7.87 0.97 11.30
C LEU A 90 9.11 1.58 11.95
N GLY A 91 8.99 2.28 13.08
CA GLY A 91 10.11 2.79 13.87
C GLY A 91 11.15 3.55 13.01
N PRO A 92 12.38 3.01 12.80
CA PRO A 92 13.39 3.63 11.92
C PRO A 92 12.89 3.91 10.49
N ARG A 93 11.92 3.14 10.00
CA ARG A 93 11.32 3.27 8.66
C ARG A 93 10.10 4.18 8.62
N ARG A 94 9.72 4.84 9.73
CA ARG A 94 8.54 5.71 9.82
C ARG A 94 8.41 6.76 8.71
N ASN A 95 9.52 7.25 8.15
CA ASN A 95 9.50 8.28 7.11
C ASN A 95 9.06 7.79 5.73
N SER A 96 8.88 6.47 5.55
CA SER A 96 8.23 5.91 4.37
C SER A 96 6.73 6.24 4.34
N VAL A 97 6.08 6.32 5.50
CA VAL A 97 4.67 6.67 5.62
C VAL A 97 4.51 8.19 5.64
N PHE A 98 3.95 8.73 4.56
CA PHE A 98 3.60 10.15 4.45
C PHE A 98 2.33 10.46 5.25
N THR A 99 2.36 11.52 6.05
CA THR A 99 1.23 11.92 6.90
C THR A 99 0.63 13.23 6.45
N GLY A 100 -0.62 13.48 6.83
CA GLY A 100 -1.25 14.79 6.69
C GLY A 100 -2.07 14.95 5.41
N VAL A 101 -2.38 13.84 4.74
CA VAL A 101 -3.39 13.78 3.70
C VAL A 101 -4.74 14.21 4.28
N ARG A 102 -5.38 15.16 3.62
CA ARG A 102 -6.66 15.76 4.00
C ARG A 102 -7.41 16.10 2.72
N ARG A 103 -8.71 15.83 2.65
CA ARG A 103 -9.51 16.03 1.43
C ARG A 103 -9.43 17.46 0.86
N PRO A 104 -9.43 18.55 1.65
CA PRO A 104 -9.32 19.90 1.09
C PRO A 104 -8.01 20.20 0.35
N LEU A 105 -6.98 19.36 0.48
CA LEU A 105 -5.75 19.50 -0.31
C LEU A 105 -5.96 19.17 -1.79
N LEU A 106 -6.95 18.32 -2.11
CA LEU A 106 -7.21 17.89 -3.48
C LEU A 106 -7.71 19.04 -4.38
N SER A 107 -8.25 20.12 -3.79
CA SER A 107 -8.74 21.28 -4.53
C SER A 107 -7.67 22.37 -4.75
N LYS A 108 -6.43 22.14 -4.29
CA LYS A 108 -5.35 23.13 -4.32
C LYS A 108 -4.61 23.07 -5.64
N LYS A 109 -4.19 24.24 -6.15
CA LYS A 109 -3.55 24.31 -7.47
C LYS A 109 -2.03 24.27 -7.40
N THR A 110 -1.46 24.78 -6.31
CA THR A 110 0.00 24.84 -6.12
C THR A 110 0.41 24.31 -4.76
N TYR A 111 1.67 23.88 -4.66
CA TYR A 111 2.25 23.43 -3.39
C TYR A 111 2.22 24.55 -2.35
N GLU A 112 2.49 25.80 -2.76
CA GLU A 112 2.52 26.96 -1.88
C GLU A 112 1.14 27.22 -1.27
N GLU A 113 0.08 27.19 -2.09
CA GLU A 113 -1.30 27.33 -1.65
C GLU A 113 -1.69 26.19 -0.70
N ALA A 114 -1.39 24.95 -1.10
CA ALA A 114 -1.70 23.76 -0.32
C ALA A 114 -1.00 23.76 1.04
N ASN A 115 0.30 24.08 1.07
CA ASN A 115 1.09 24.10 2.30
C ASN A 115 0.71 25.28 3.20
N ALA A 116 0.39 26.45 2.65
CA ALA A 116 -0.11 27.59 3.42
C ALA A 116 -1.47 27.29 4.07
N TRP A 117 -2.37 26.63 3.34
CA TRP A 117 -3.62 26.12 3.91
C TRP A 117 -3.35 25.07 5.00
N ALA A 118 -2.49 24.09 4.72
CA ALA A 118 -2.19 22.99 5.64
C ALA A 118 -1.59 23.48 6.97
N LYS A 119 -0.67 24.45 6.93
CA LYS A 119 -0.09 25.10 8.12
C LYS A 119 -1.15 25.80 8.98
N ARG A 120 -2.09 26.53 8.35
CA ARG A 120 -3.22 27.15 9.07
C ARG A 120 -4.17 26.12 9.69
N ASN A 121 -4.18 24.90 9.16
CA ASN A 121 -5.02 23.79 9.61
C ASN A 121 -4.21 22.70 10.33
N GLY A 122 -3.18 23.12 11.08
CA GLY A 122 -2.46 22.30 12.06
C GLY A 122 -1.03 21.94 11.70
N ALA A 123 -0.75 21.54 10.45
CA ALA A 123 0.60 21.15 10.04
C ALA A 123 0.77 21.21 8.54
N GLY A 124 1.95 21.70 8.10
CA GLY A 124 2.34 21.71 6.69
C GLY A 124 2.43 20.32 6.07
N ILE A 125 2.57 20.29 4.74
CA ILE A 125 2.73 19.05 3.96
C ILE A 125 4.12 18.97 3.34
N SER A 126 4.63 17.75 3.16
CA SER A 126 5.87 17.52 2.44
C SER A 126 5.66 17.66 0.92
N LYS A 127 6.74 17.94 0.19
CA LYS A 127 6.70 17.91 -1.28
C LYS A 127 6.42 16.51 -1.82
N GLN A 128 6.81 15.46 -1.09
CA GLN A 128 6.50 14.07 -1.43
C GLN A 128 4.99 13.80 -1.38
N LEU A 129 4.31 14.19 -0.28
CA LEU A 129 2.86 14.07 -0.17
C LEU A 129 2.16 14.88 -1.27
N TRP A 130 2.65 16.10 -1.54
CA TRP A 130 2.12 16.91 -2.63
C TRP A 130 2.29 16.22 -3.99
N GLY A 131 3.47 15.63 -4.25
CA GLY A 131 3.77 14.94 -5.50
C GLY A 131 2.85 13.75 -5.80
N ILE A 132 2.36 13.05 -4.77
CA ILE A 132 1.40 11.95 -4.95
C ILE A 132 -0.07 12.40 -4.91
N THR A 133 -0.34 13.69 -4.63
CA THR A 133 -1.71 14.22 -4.55
C THR A 133 -2.54 13.99 -5.82
N PRO A 134 -1.99 14.08 -7.05
CA PRO A 134 -2.75 13.72 -8.26
C PRO A 134 -3.24 12.26 -8.26
N LYS A 135 -2.43 11.32 -7.80
CA LYS A 135 -2.79 9.90 -7.67
C LYS A 135 -3.81 9.66 -6.55
N ILE A 136 -3.67 10.38 -5.42
CA ILE A 136 -4.69 10.39 -4.36
C ILE A 136 -6.03 10.91 -4.90
N HIS A 137 -6.01 11.96 -5.72
CA HIS A 137 -7.23 12.51 -6.33
C HIS A 137 -7.89 11.52 -7.30
N GLU A 138 -7.09 10.86 -8.16
CA GLU A 138 -7.56 9.80 -9.06
C GLU A 138 -8.28 8.69 -8.27
N VAL A 139 -7.68 8.21 -7.18
CA VAL A 139 -8.27 7.15 -6.36
C VAL A 139 -9.46 7.66 -5.57
N ASP A 140 -9.42 8.84 -4.96
CA ASP A 140 -10.57 9.40 -4.22
C ASP A 140 -11.76 9.55 -5.17
N GLN A 141 -11.59 9.98 -6.43
CA GLN A 141 -12.68 10.05 -7.39
C GLN A 141 -13.22 8.67 -7.80
N TRP A 142 -12.35 7.68 -7.95
CA TRP A 142 -12.71 6.35 -8.41
C TRP A 142 -13.31 5.46 -7.30
N ILE A 143 -12.81 5.53 -6.07
CA ILE A 143 -13.18 4.61 -4.99
C ILE A 143 -14.56 4.96 -4.40
N THR A 144 -15.36 3.92 -4.15
CA THR A 144 -16.66 4.00 -3.45
C THR A 144 -16.68 3.08 -2.23
N PRO A 145 -17.61 3.22 -1.28
CA PRO A 145 -17.76 2.28 -0.17
C PRO A 145 -17.91 0.83 -0.63
N GLU A 146 -18.56 0.57 -1.77
CA GLU A 146 -18.71 -0.76 -2.36
C GLU A 146 -17.37 -1.28 -2.88
N ARG A 147 -16.64 -0.49 -3.66
CA ARG A 147 -15.30 -0.86 -4.18
C ARG A 147 -14.30 -1.08 -3.03
N SER A 148 -14.40 -0.30 -1.95
CA SER A 148 -13.49 -0.41 -0.79
C SER A 148 -13.59 -1.72 -0.01
N ARG A 149 -14.58 -2.58 -0.31
CA ARG A 149 -14.69 -3.91 0.30
C ARG A 149 -13.60 -4.87 -0.21
N THR A 150 -13.20 -4.71 -1.47
CA THR A 150 -12.21 -5.57 -2.13
C THR A 150 -10.98 -4.80 -2.60
N PHE A 151 -11.06 -3.47 -2.72
CA PHE A 151 -9.96 -2.60 -3.11
C PHE A 151 -9.50 -1.76 -1.90
N ARG A 152 -8.41 -2.16 -1.26
CA ARG A 152 -8.01 -1.66 0.07
C ARG A 152 -6.64 -0.98 0.04
N GLU A 153 -6.43 -0.01 0.93
CA GLU A 153 -5.14 0.64 1.11
C GLU A 153 -4.17 -0.31 1.82
N GLY A 154 -2.97 -0.48 1.26
CA GLY A 154 -1.84 -1.11 1.90
C GLY A 154 -0.61 -0.21 1.84
N HIS A 155 0.47 -0.64 2.48
CA HIS A 155 1.76 0.05 2.40
C HIS A 155 2.89 -0.98 2.27
N PRO A 156 3.81 -0.86 1.30
CA PRO A 156 4.84 -1.87 1.05
C PRO A 156 5.69 -2.18 2.28
N GLU A 157 6.15 -1.16 3.01
CA GLU A 157 6.94 -1.38 4.24
C GLU A 157 6.15 -2.11 5.35
N LEU A 158 4.82 -1.95 5.43
CA LEU A 158 4.00 -2.74 6.36
C LEU A 158 3.83 -4.17 5.86
N SER A 159 3.69 -4.35 4.55
CA SER A 159 3.60 -5.67 3.92
C SER A 159 4.88 -6.48 4.18
N PHE A 160 6.06 -5.84 4.05
CA PHE A 160 7.34 -6.44 4.42
C PHE A 160 7.47 -6.67 5.94
N PHE A 161 7.00 -5.72 6.76
CA PHE A 161 6.97 -5.86 8.21
C PHE A 161 6.19 -7.12 8.64
N ALA A 162 5.04 -7.39 8.01
CA ALA A 162 4.24 -8.58 8.28
C ALA A 162 5.00 -9.90 8.03
N VAL A 163 5.92 -9.93 7.05
CA VAL A 163 6.68 -11.15 6.74
C VAL A 163 7.91 -11.28 7.61
N ALA A 164 8.67 -10.20 7.78
CA ALA A 164 9.91 -10.23 8.53
C ALA A 164 9.72 -10.21 10.05
N GLY A 165 8.50 -9.96 10.53
CA GLY A 165 8.21 -9.80 11.96
C GLY A 165 8.75 -8.50 12.56
N GLY A 166 9.16 -7.55 11.71
CA GLY A 166 9.76 -6.27 12.10
C GLY A 166 10.14 -5.42 10.88
N PRO A 167 10.56 -4.15 11.09
CA PRO A 167 10.91 -3.25 9.98
C PRO A 167 12.14 -3.75 9.20
N MET A 168 12.16 -3.51 7.88
CA MET A 168 13.31 -3.83 7.03
C MET A 168 14.58 -3.15 7.53
N ARG A 169 15.67 -3.92 7.65
CA ARG A 169 16.97 -3.46 8.16
C ARG A 169 17.67 -2.51 7.20
N PHE A 170 17.51 -2.71 5.90
CA PHE A 170 18.16 -1.90 4.89
C PHE A 170 17.16 -1.06 4.07
N ALA A 171 17.62 0.13 3.64
CA ALA A 171 16.82 0.95 2.74
C ALA A 171 16.74 0.28 1.36
N LYS A 172 15.61 0.42 0.66
CA LYS A 172 15.37 -0.25 -0.64
C LYS A 172 16.44 0.01 -1.71
N LYS A 173 17.11 1.16 -1.65
CA LYS A 173 18.17 1.55 -2.62
C LYS A 173 19.57 1.02 -2.28
N LYS A 174 19.72 0.21 -1.23
CA LYS A 174 20.99 -0.44 -0.89
C LYS A 174 20.95 -1.89 -1.37
N PRO A 175 22.07 -2.47 -1.84
CA PRO A 175 22.11 -3.89 -2.26
C PRO A 175 21.55 -4.85 -1.21
N GLY A 176 21.87 -4.64 0.08
CA GLY A 176 21.30 -5.45 1.16
C GLY A 176 19.78 -5.30 1.35
N GLY A 177 19.20 -4.17 0.95
CA GLY A 177 17.75 -3.92 1.01
C GLY A 177 16.97 -4.53 -0.14
N GLU A 178 17.61 -4.72 -1.29
CA GLU A 178 17.07 -5.51 -2.39
C GLU A 178 16.99 -6.99 -2.00
N THR A 179 18.12 -7.57 -1.55
CA THR A 179 18.17 -8.96 -1.11
C THR A 179 17.15 -9.26 0.00
N GLU A 180 17.06 -8.39 1.01
CA GLU A 180 16.12 -8.55 2.13
C GLU A 180 14.64 -8.60 1.67
N ARG A 181 14.26 -7.81 0.66
CA ARG A 181 12.90 -7.82 0.10
C ARG A 181 12.63 -9.05 -0.74
N LEU A 182 13.59 -9.49 -1.55
CA LEU A 182 13.47 -10.72 -2.33
C LEU A 182 13.34 -11.95 -1.42
N GLU A 183 14.10 -12.00 -0.33
CA GLU A 183 14.02 -13.07 0.68
C GLU A 183 12.65 -13.09 1.36
N ALA A 184 12.10 -11.92 1.72
CA ALA A 184 10.76 -11.84 2.29
C ALA A 184 9.66 -12.36 1.34
N LEU A 185 9.85 -12.23 0.03
CA LEU A 185 8.86 -12.65 -0.97
C LEU A 185 9.03 -14.10 -1.46
N ALA A 186 10.12 -14.77 -1.09
CA ALA A 186 10.47 -16.11 -1.58
C ALA A 186 9.46 -17.22 -1.19
N SER A 187 8.66 -17.00 -0.15
CA SER A 187 7.56 -17.92 0.23
C SER A 187 6.29 -17.76 -0.62
N PHE A 188 6.20 -16.68 -1.40
CA PHE A 188 5.02 -16.34 -2.19
C PHE A 188 5.22 -16.55 -3.68
N ILE A 189 6.43 -16.26 -4.18
CA ILE A 189 6.81 -16.44 -5.57
C ILE A 189 8.27 -16.89 -5.66
N ASP A 190 8.58 -17.70 -6.66
CA ASP A 190 9.95 -18.14 -6.88
C ASP A 190 10.84 -16.96 -7.30
N ARG A 191 12.04 -16.91 -6.71
CA ARG A 191 12.99 -15.83 -6.97
C ARG A 191 13.37 -15.70 -8.45
N ALA A 192 13.42 -16.82 -9.17
CA ALA A 192 13.78 -16.81 -10.60
C ALA A 192 12.74 -16.06 -11.44
N THR A 193 11.44 -16.24 -11.16
CA THR A 193 10.37 -15.47 -11.83
C THR A 193 10.48 -13.98 -11.55
N VAL A 194 10.75 -13.58 -10.30
CA VAL A 194 10.94 -12.16 -9.97
C VAL A 194 12.13 -11.58 -10.73
N LEU A 195 13.27 -12.27 -10.75
CA LEU A 195 14.45 -11.80 -11.49
C LEU A 195 14.18 -11.66 -13.01
N ARG A 196 13.46 -12.62 -13.62
CA ARG A 196 13.04 -12.49 -15.02
C ARG A 196 12.18 -11.25 -15.26
N TRP A 197 11.21 -10.97 -14.39
CA TRP A 197 10.40 -9.76 -14.52
C TRP A 197 11.22 -8.49 -14.44
N LEU A 198 12.23 -8.45 -13.57
CA LEU A 198 13.10 -7.29 -13.40
C LEU A 198 14.01 -7.09 -14.62
N ASP A 199 14.49 -8.17 -15.23
CA ASP A 199 15.29 -8.12 -16.46
C ASP A 199 14.43 -7.73 -17.69
N GLU A 200 13.18 -8.20 -17.75
CA GLU A 200 12.23 -7.97 -18.84
C GLU A 200 11.48 -6.64 -18.73
N ALA A 201 11.50 -5.99 -17.55
CA ALA A 201 10.84 -4.72 -17.30
C ALA A 201 11.49 -3.59 -18.12
N THR A 202 11.00 -3.46 -19.34
CA THR A 202 11.48 -2.49 -20.34
C THR A 202 10.57 -1.26 -20.46
N ALA A 203 9.43 -1.25 -19.77
CA ALA A 203 8.46 -0.17 -19.84
C ALA A 203 9.04 1.14 -19.28
N PRO A 204 9.15 2.22 -20.08
CA PRO A 204 9.66 3.49 -19.60
C PRO A 204 8.87 4.01 -18.39
N GLY A 205 9.56 4.26 -17.28
CA GLY A 205 8.96 4.85 -16.07
C GLY A 205 8.48 3.87 -15.01
N VAL A 206 8.72 2.56 -15.18
CA VAL A 206 8.61 1.55 -14.11
C VAL A 206 9.97 1.37 -13.47
N ALA A 207 10.07 1.60 -12.16
CA ALA A 207 11.27 1.32 -11.41
C ALA A 207 11.25 -0.10 -10.84
N TRP A 208 12.44 -0.65 -10.58
CA TRP A 208 12.61 -1.95 -9.92
C TRP A 208 11.80 -2.02 -8.62
N ASP A 209 11.82 -0.94 -7.83
CA ASP A 209 11.12 -0.89 -6.56
C ASP A 209 9.60 -0.87 -6.71
N ASP A 210 9.05 -0.29 -7.78
CA ASP A 210 7.60 -0.27 -8.01
C ASP A 210 7.05 -1.70 -8.23
N ILE A 211 7.80 -2.58 -8.93
CA ILE A 211 7.41 -3.99 -9.14
C ILE A 211 7.45 -4.76 -7.82
N ILE A 212 8.50 -4.55 -7.02
CA ILE A 212 8.69 -5.23 -5.74
C ILE A 212 7.67 -4.76 -4.70
N ASP A 213 7.39 -3.46 -4.67
CA ASP A 213 6.37 -2.86 -3.80
C ASP A 213 4.98 -3.37 -4.21
N ALA A 214 4.64 -3.41 -5.51
CA ALA A 214 3.40 -4.02 -6.01
C ALA A 214 3.30 -5.53 -5.69
N LEU A 215 4.38 -6.30 -5.80
CA LEU A 215 4.39 -7.72 -5.45
C LEU A 215 4.16 -7.93 -3.93
N ALA A 216 4.73 -7.07 -3.09
CA ALA A 216 4.48 -7.10 -1.65
C ALA A 216 3.00 -6.83 -1.32
N LEU A 217 2.39 -5.85 -1.99
CA LEU A 217 0.96 -5.56 -1.86
C LEU A 217 0.10 -6.72 -2.39
N CYS A 218 0.52 -7.40 -3.47
CA CYS A 218 -0.18 -8.58 -3.99
C CYS A 218 -0.19 -9.71 -2.97
N ARG A 219 0.91 -9.89 -2.24
CA ARG A 219 0.98 -10.83 -1.12
C ARG A 219 0.00 -10.44 -0.02
N THR A 220 -0.07 -9.15 0.34
CA THR A 220 -1.07 -8.66 1.32
C THR A 220 -2.50 -8.87 0.82
N ALA A 221 -2.79 -8.67 -0.47
CA ALA A 221 -4.10 -8.96 -1.05
C ALA A 221 -4.47 -10.44 -0.90
N ALA A 222 -3.51 -11.38 -1.06
CA ALA A 222 -3.73 -12.80 -0.76
C ALA A 222 -4.10 -13.04 0.72
N ARG A 223 -3.46 -12.32 1.65
CA ARG A 223 -3.81 -12.38 3.08
C ARG A 223 -5.19 -11.78 3.37
N VAL A 224 -5.60 -10.76 2.62
CA VAL A 224 -6.94 -10.19 2.70
C VAL A 224 -7.97 -11.23 2.28
N ALA A 225 -7.77 -11.86 1.12
CA ALA A 225 -8.65 -12.93 0.61
C ALA A 225 -8.80 -14.09 1.61
N LEU A 226 -7.71 -14.46 2.30
CA LEU A 226 -7.71 -15.52 3.32
C LEU A 226 -8.18 -15.07 4.72
N GLY A 227 -8.51 -13.78 4.91
CA GLY A 227 -8.92 -13.24 6.21
C GLY A 227 -7.83 -13.22 7.28
N CYS A 228 -6.57 -13.44 6.91
CA CYS A 228 -5.43 -13.52 7.84
C CYS A 228 -4.52 -12.27 7.83
N HIS A 229 -4.89 -11.24 7.07
CA HIS A 229 -4.19 -9.95 7.02
C HIS A 229 -4.17 -9.20 8.36
N GLY A 230 -3.15 -8.37 8.53
CA GLY A 230 -3.15 -7.30 9.50
C GLY A 230 -3.92 -6.08 9.01
N GLN A 231 -4.43 -5.29 9.96
CA GLN A 231 -5.20 -4.08 9.67
C GLN A 231 -5.01 -3.06 10.79
N ILE A 232 -4.77 -1.80 10.40
CA ILE A 232 -4.65 -0.68 11.34
C ILE A 232 -5.52 0.52 10.92
N PRO A 233 -6.24 1.15 11.86
CA PRO A 233 -6.54 0.62 13.19
C PRO A 233 -7.50 -0.59 13.10
N CYS A 234 -7.67 -1.32 14.20
CA CYS A 234 -8.56 -2.48 14.25
C CYS A 234 -10.04 -2.13 13.99
N ASN A 235 -10.46 -0.92 14.37
CA ASN A 235 -11.75 -0.36 14.03
C ASN A 235 -11.53 0.94 13.23
N PRO A 236 -11.48 0.88 11.89
CA PRO A 236 -11.13 2.02 11.07
C PRO A 236 -12.25 3.06 11.08
N PRO A 237 -11.96 4.31 11.48
CA PRO A 237 -12.92 5.40 11.28
C PRO A 237 -13.18 5.58 9.80
N LYS A 238 -14.40 6.00 9.46
CA LYS A 238 -14.77 6.34 8.09
C LYS A 238 -14.68 7.85 7.86
N ASP A 239 -14.33 8.24 6.66
CA ASP A 239 -14.40 9.63 6.26
C ASP A 239 -15.85 10.08 5.93
N ALA A 240 -16.02 11.34 5.51
CA ALA A 240 -17.32 11.90 5.16
C ALA A 240 -18.02 11.22 3.96
N ARG A 241 -17.32 10.39 3.18
CA ARG A 241 -17.86 9.60 2.07
C ARG A 241 -18.13 8.14 2.45
N GLY A 242 -17.89 7.76 3.71
CA GLY A 242 -18.06 6.40 4.19
C GLY A 242 -16.89 5.46 3.86
N LEU A 243 -15.76 5.99 3.38
CA LEU A 243 -14.56 5.21 3.07
C LEU A 243 -13.77 4.93 4.36
N PRO A 244 -13.33 3.69 4.62
CA PRO A 244 -12.52 3.37 5.79
C PRO A 244 -11.12 4.01 5.66
N MET A 245 -10.65 4.63 6.73
CA MET A 245 -9.28 5.12 6.85
C MET A 245 -8.43 4.05 7.54
N GLU A 246 -7.83 3.18 6.73
CA GLU A 246 -7.10 2.00 7.19
C GLU A 246 -5.85 1.72 6.37
N MET A 247 -4.99 0.84 6.86
CA MET A 247 -3.97 0.16 6.07
C MET A 247 -4.02 -1.34 6.38
N VAL A 248 -4.01 -2.18 5.35
CA VAL A 248 -3.85 -3.64 5.46
C VAL A 248 -2.44 -4.09 5.14
N PHE A 249 -1.98 -5.19 5.75
CA PHE A 249 -0.64 -5.76 5.53
C PHE A 249 -0.55 -7.26 5.78
#